data_AF-A0A7C5KDU0-F1
#
_entry.id   AF-A0A7C5KDU0-F1
#
_cell.length_a   1.000
_cell.length_b   1.000
_cell.length_c   1.000
_cell.angle_alpha   90.00
_cell.angle_beta   90.00
_cell.angle_gamma   90.00
#
_symmetry.space_group_name_H-M   'P 1'
#
loop_
_entity.id
_entity.type
_entity.pdbx_description
1 polymer ?
#
loop_
_entity_poly.entity_id
_entity_poly.type
_entity_poly.pdbx_seq_one_letter_code
_entity_poly.pdbx_strand_id
1 'polypeptide(L)'
;MKERLKFILIGILGGLASGLLGIGGGLVFVPLLVNYARYSQKEAHATSLGAIIPAGIAGATIYNFNGLNSFTDSVYLALGGILGAQIGSRAMYKFSNKILRKAFGVFLFIMSIRMVLY
;
A
#
# COMPACT_ATOMS: atom_id res chain seq x y z
N MET A 1 3.52 -12.65 -22.31
CA MET A 1 4.82 -12.53 -21.60
C MET A 1 5.09 -11.11 -21.10
N LYS A 2 4.90 -10.06 -21.92
CA LYS A 2 5.12 -8.65 -21.53
C LYS A 2 4.31 -8.19 -20.30
N GLU A 3 3.03 -8.56 -20.19
CA GLU A 3 2.19 -8.18 -19.04
C GLU A 3 2.67 -8.76 -17.70
N ARG A 4 3.14 -10.01 -17.69
CA ARG A 4 3.72 -10.65 -16.49
C ARG A 4 4.95 -9.91 -15.98
N LEU A 5 5.79 -9.45 -16.91
CA LEU A 5 6.98 -8.67 -16.58
C LEU A 5 6.63 -7.34 -15.90
N LYS A 6 5.54 -6.68 -16.33
CA LYS A 6 5.06 -5.45 -15.68
C LYS A 6 4.72 -5.71 -14.21
N PHE A 7 3.95 -6.75 -13.91
CA PHE A 7 3.56 -7.07 -12.53
C PHE A 7 4.75 -7.47 -11.66
N ILE A 8 5.73 -8.20 -12.22
CA ILE A 8 6.98 -8.51 -11.51
C ILE A 8 7.73 -7.23 -11.17
N LEU A 9 7.86 -6.30 -12.13
CA LEU A 9 8.55 -5.03 -11.92
C LEU A 9 7.84 -4.18 -10.86
N ILE A 10 6.51 -4.10 -10.92
CA ILE A 10 5.67 -3.41 -9.92
C ILE A 10 5.86 -4.05 -8.55
N GLY A 11 5.88 -5.38 -8.46
CA GLY A 11 6.15 -6.14 -7.25
C GLY A 11 7.50 -5.81 -6.63
N ILE A 12 8.57 -5.82 -7.44
CA ILE A 12 9.94 -5.50 -7.00
C ILE A 12 10.02 -4.06 -6.50
N LEU A 13 9.56 -3.09 -7.31
CA LEU A 13 9.63 -1.68 -6.95
C LEU A 13 8.77 -1.36 -5.72
N GLY A 14 7.54 -1.87 -5.67
CA GLY A 14 6.65 -1.66 -4.53
C GLY A 14 7.15 -2.33 -3.25
N GLY A 15 7.72 -3.54 -3.35
CA GLY A 15 8.31 -4.25 -2.22
C GLY A 15 9.56 -3.55 -1.68
N LEU A 16 10.48 -3.16 -2.55
CA LEU A 16 11.68 -2.41 -2.17
C LEU A 16 11.31 -1.08 -1.51
N ALA A 17 10.41 -0.31 -2.13
CA ALA A 17 9.96 0.95 -1.54
C ALA A 17 9.24 0.75 -0.20
N SER A 18 8.42 -0.30 -0.08
CA SER A 18 7.75 -0.64 1.18
C SER A 18 8.76 -0.96 2.29
N GLY A 19 9.80 -1.74 1.99
CA GLY A 19 10.81 -2.14 2.96
C GLY A 19 11.74 -1.01 3.36
N LEU A 20 12.24 -0.24 2.38
CA LEU A 20 13.19 0.85 2.61
C LEU A 20 12.56 2.05 3.30
N LEU A 21 11.32 2.39 2.92
CA LEU A 21 10.66 3.62 3.38
C LEU A 21 9.66 3.37 4.52
N GLY A 22 9.34 2.12 4.83
CA GLY A 22 8.35 1.77 5.86
C GLY A 22 6.91 2.20 5.55
N ILE A 23 6.64 2.67 4.33
CA ILE A 23 5.35 3.24 3.91
C ILE A 23 4.27 2.21 3.54
N GLY A 24 4.57 0.91 3.68
CA GLY A 24 3.63 -0.16 3.36
C GLY A 24 3.32 -0.30 1.86
N GLY A 25 4.15 0.21 0.96
CA GLY A 25 4.11 -0.04 -0.50
C GLY A 25 2.95 0.58 -1.28
N GLY A 26 1.82 0.93 -0.64
CA GLY A 26 0.62 1.43 -1.32
C GLY A 26 0.83 2.75 -2.07
N LEU A 27 1.72 3.62 -1.59
CA LEU A 27 2.13 4.84 -2.28
C LEU A 27 2.80 4.58 -3.63
N VAL A 28 3.37 3.38 -3.82
CA VAL A 28 4.07 2.98 -5.05
C VAL A 28 3.21 2.05 -5.89
N PHE A 29 2.55 1.06 -5.28
CA PHE A 29 1.69 0.11 -5.99
C PHE A 29 0.54 0.77 -6.73
N VAL A 30 -0.21 1.66 -6.08
CA VAL A 30 -1.39 2.29 -6.69
C VAL A 30 -1.04 3.11 -7.94
N PRO A 31 -0.09 4.07 -7.93
CA PRO A 31 0.22 4.84 -9.13
C PRO A 31 0.82 3.98 -10.24
N LEU A 32 1.61 2.94 -9.91
CA LEU A 32 2.11 2.01 -10.92
C LEU A 32 0.99 1.18 -11.55
N LEU A 33 0.05 0.65 -10.77
CA LEU A 33 -1.09 -0.10 -11.30
C LEU A 33 -2.00 0.77 -12.18
N VAL A 34 -2.23 2.03 -11.80
CA VAL A 34 -3.08 2.95 -12.56
C VAL A 34 -2.40 3.43 -13.84
N ASN A 35 -1.16 3.90 -13.74
CA ASN A 35 -0.49 4.56 -14.86
C ASN A 35 0.19 3.55 -15.80
N TYR A 36 0.74 2.46 -15.27
CA TYR A 36 1.52 1.48 -16.03
C TYR A 36 0.72 0.24 -16.40
N ALA A 37 -0.08 -0.31 -15.47
CA ALA A 37 -0.96 -1.45 -15.73
C ALA A 37 -2.36 -1.04 -16.24
N ARG A 38 -2.67 0.26 -16.29
CA ARG A 38 -3.95 0.83 -16.78
C ARG A 38 -5.19 0.36 -16.01
N TYR A 39 -5.02 0.01 -14.74
CA TYR A 39 -6.15 -0.38 -13.88
C TYR A 39 -6.99 0.85 -13.52
N SER A 40 -8.29 0.64 -13.30
CA SER A 40 -9.11 1.69 -12.70
C SER A 40 -8.66 1.98 -11.26
N GLN A 41 -9.05 3.12 -10.72
CA GLN A 41 -8.61 3.51 -9.38
C GLN A 41 -9.07 2.51 -8.31
N LYS A 42 -10.29 1.98 -8.44
CA LYS A 42 -10.82 0.96 -7.53
C LYS A 42 -10.03 -0.35 -7.61
N GLU A 43 -9.77 -0.84 -8.81
CA GLU A 43 -8.99 -2.07 -9.03
C GLU A 43 -7.56 -1.94 -8.49
N ALA A 44 -6.90 -0.82 -8.79
CA ALA A 44 -5.55 -0.56 -8.32
C ALA A 44 -5.45 -0.57 -6.79
N HIS A 45 -6.40 0.04 -6.08
CA HIS A 45 -6.42 0.01 -4.62
C HIS A 45 -6.68 -1.39 -4.07
N ALA A 46 -7.63 -2.14 -4.66
CA ALA A 46 -7.92 -3.50 -4.24
C ALA A 46 -6.72 -4.44 -4.45
N THR A 47 -6.10 -4.39 -5.64
CA THR A 47 -4.90 -5.18 -5.95
C THR A 47 -3.71 -4.76 -5.08
N SER A 48 -3.53 -3.46 -4.84
CA SER A 48 -2.48 -2.97 -3.93
C SER A 48 -2.66 -3.52 -2.52
N LEU A 49 -3.87 -3.53 -1.96
CA LEU A 49 -4.12 -4.11 -0.63
C LEU A 49 -3.69 -5.57 -0.57
N GLY A 50 -4.02 -6.35 -1.61
CA GLY A 50 -3.59 -7.75 -1.70
C GLY A 50 -2.07 -7.91 -1.75
N ALA A 51 -1.38 -7.05 -2.50
CA ALA A 51 0.08 -7.08 -2.61
C ALA A 51 0.80 -6.69 -1.30
N ILE A 52 0.17 -5.88 -0.45
CA ILE A 52 0.74 -5.43 0.83
C ILE A 52 0.75 -6.54 1.87
N ILE A 53 -0.18 -7.50 1.82
CA ILE A 53 -0.27 -8.61 2.80
C ILE A 53 1.05 -9.40 2.88
N PRO A 54 1.59 -9.99 1.80
CA PRO A 54 2.85 -10.74 1.88
C PRO A 54 4.04 -9.85 2.28
N ALA A 55 4.07 -8.59 1.84
CA ALA A 55 5.11 -7.64 2.24
C ALA A 55 5.06 -7.34 3.76
N GLY A 56 3.86 -7.16 4.31
CA GLY A 56 3.62 -6.95 5.73
C GLY A 56 3.98 -8.17 6.57
N ILE A 57 3.64 -9.39 6.10
CA ILE A 57 4.05 -10.64 6.75
C ILE A 57 5.58 -10.76 6.78
N ALA A 58 6.26 -10.50 5.66
CA ALA A 58 7.71 -10.54 5.59
C ALA A 58 8.33 -9.51 6.55
N GLY A 59 7.84 -8.28 6.56
CA GLY A 59 8.26 -7.24 7.49
C GLY A 59 8.06 -7.66 8.94
N ALA A 60 6.85 -8.04 9.33
CA ALA A 60 6.52 -8.45 10.70
C ALA A 60 7.40 -9.61 11.18
N THR A 61 7.66 -10.58 10.31
CA THR A 61 8.55 -11.72 10.59
C THR A 61 9.97 -11.22 10.88
N ILE A 62 10.54 -10.38 10.02
CA ILE A 62 11.89 -9.82 10.19
C ILE A 62 11.98 -8.98 11.47
N TYR A 63 11.01 -8.11 11.74
CA TYR A 63 11.01 -7.27 12.95
C TYR A 63 10.88 -8.11 14.23
N ASN A 64 10.10 -9.19 14.19
CA ASN A 64 9.97 -10.10 15.32
C ASN A 64 11.29 -10.85 15.58
N PHE A 65 11.93 -11.39 14.54
CA PHE A 65 13.22 -12.07 14.67
C PHE A 65 14.34 -11.17 15.22
N ASN A 66 14.30 -9.88 14.94
CA ASN A 66 15.28 -8.92 15.47
C ASN A 66 14.94 -8.40 16.89
N GLY A 67 13.85 -8.88 17.52
CA GLY A 67 13.43 -8.42 18.84
C GLY A 67 12.97 -6.95 18.88
N LEU A 68 12.71 -6.35 17.72
CA LEU A 68 12.34 -4.94 17.57
C LEU A 68 10.83 -4.71 17.69
N ASN A 69 10.06 -5.74 18.01
CA ASN A 69 8.61 -5.71 17.95
C ASN A 69 7.96 -6.04 19.30
N SER A 70 7.08 -5.15 19.76
CA SER A 70 6.19 -5.38 20.89
C SER A 70 4.93 -6.11 20.39
N PHE A 71 4.66 -7.29 20.95
CA PHE A 71 3.50 -8.10 20.57
C PHE A 71 2.19 -7.32 20.77
N THR A 72 2.09 -6.57 21.87
CA THR A 72 0.92 -5.75 22.20
C THR A 72 0.67 -4.67 21.14
N ASP A 73 1.72 -3.93 20.76
CA ASP A 73 1.59 -2.85 19.78
C ASP A 73 1.26 -3.40 18.39
N SER A 74 1.86 -4.54 18.03
CA SER A 74 1.53 -5.27 16.80
C SER A 74 0.06 -5.68 16.71
N VAL A 75 -0.52 -6.15 17.81
CA VAL A 75 -1.94 -6.54 17.82
C VAL A 75 -2.83 -5.33 17.63
N TYR A 76 -2.56 -4.22 18.33
CA TYR A 76 -3.33 -2.98 18.14
C TYR A 76 -3.21 -2.43 16.72
N LEU A 77 -2.00 -2.43 16.15
CA LEU A 77 -1.78 -2.01 14.76
C LEU A 77 -2.49 -2.94 13.77
N ALA A 78 -2.45 -4.25 13.99
CA ALA A 78 -3.13 -5.22 13.14
C ALA A 78 -4.66 -5.03 13.18
N LEU A 79 -5.24 -4.88 14.37
CA LEU A 79 -6.68 -4.64 14.52
C LEU A 79 -7.11 -3.32 13.88
N GLY A 80 -6.37 -2.24 14.13
CA GLY A 80 -6.62 -0.94 13.51
C GLY A 80 -6.50 -1.00 11.99
N GLY A 81 -5.47 -1.68 11.48
CA GLY A 81 -5.25 -1.90 10.05
C GLY A 81 -6.37 -2.70 9.39
N ILE A 82 -6.81 -3.81 10.01
CA ILE A 82 -7.91 -4.65 9.51
C ILE A 82 -9.21 -3.84 9.47
N LEU A 83 -9.57 -3.17 10.56
CA LEU A 83 -10.80 -2.38 10.63
C LEU A 83 -10.76 -1.23 9.62
N GLY A 84 -9.65 -0.50 9.55
CA GLY A 84 -9.45 0.59 8.58
C GLY A 84 -9.53 0.10 7.13
N ALA A 85 -8.89 -1.03 6.81
CA ALA A 85 -8.95 -1.64 5.48
C ALA A 85 -10.38 -2.05 5.10
N GLN A 86 -11.13 -2.67 6.01
CA GLN A 86 -12.51 -3.08 5.77
C GLN A 86 -13.43 -1.88 5.58
N ILE A 87 -13.35 -0.86 6.44
CA ILE A 87 -14.17 0.35 6.35
C ILE A 87 -13.81 1.12 5.08
N GLY A 88 -12.51 1.34 4.84
CA GLY A 88 -12.01 2.10 3.70
C GLY A 88 -12.37 1.45 2.36
N SER A 89 -12.16 0.14 2.21
CA SER A 89 -12.52 -0.60 0.99
C SER A 89 -14.02 -0.54 0.69
N ARG A 90 -14.89 -0.68 1.71
CA ARG A 90 -16.34 -0.54 1.56
C ARG A 90 -16.76 0.88 1.19
N ALA A 91 -16.18 1.89 1.84
CA ALA A 91 -16.46 3.29 1.54
C ALA A 91 -16.07 3.65 0.10
N MET A 92 -14.99 3.07 -0.40
CA MET A 92 -14.47 3.32 -1.75
C MET A 92 -15.48 3.01 -2.86
N TYR A 93 -16.42 2.08 -2.65
CA TYR A 93 -17.46 1.76 -3.63
C TYR A 93 -18.46 2.91 -3.83
N LYS A 94 -18.70 3.74 -2.81
CA LYS A 94 -19.65 4.86 -2.84
C LYS A 94 -19.15 6.06 -3.66
N PHE A 95 -17.85 6.11 -3.96
CA PHE A 95 -17.24 7.25 -4.66
C PHE A 95 -16.90 6.90 -6.13
N SER A 96 -16.83 7.93 -6.96
CA SER A 96 -16.42 7.80 -8.36
C SER A 96 -14.89 7.73 -8.49
N ASN A 97 -14.39 7.10 -9.57
CA ASN A 97 -12.95 7.00 -9.83
C ASN A 97 -12.24 8.37 -9.87
N LYS A 98 -12.93 9.43 -10.32
CA LYS A 98 -12.38 10.80 -10.34
C LYS A 98 -12.13 11.33 -8.93
N ILE A 99 -13.05 11.09 -7.99
CA ILE A 99 -12.93 11.52 -6.59
C ILE A 99 -11.79 10.75 -5.92
N LEU A 100 -11.76 9.41 -6.06
CA LEU A 100 -10.67 8.59 -5.54
C LEU A 100 -9.31 9.04 -6.06
N ARG A 101 -9.20 9.32 -7.36
CA ARG A 101 -7.93 9.78 -7.96
C ARG A 101 -7.49 11.12 -7.39
N LYS A 102 -8.40 12.09 -7.22
CA LYS A 102 -8.08 13.37 -6.58
C LYS A 102 -7.68 13.20 -5.12
N ALA A 103 -8.46 12.45 -4.36
CA ALA A 103 -8.18 12.19 -2.94
C ALA A 103 -6.83 11.51 -2.75
N PHE A 104 -6.53 10.49 -3.57
CA PHE A 104 -5.24 9.81 -3.57
C PHE A 104 -4.09 10.75 -3.98
N GLY A 105 -4.32 11.63 -4.96
CA GLY A 105 -3.33 12.65 -5.34
C GLY A 105 -3.00 13.63 -4.22
N VAL A 106 -4.02 14.10 -3.49
CA VAL A 106 -3.83 14.96 -2.31
C VAL A 106 -3.07 14.19 -1.22
N PHE A 107 -3.44 12.94 -0.96
CA PHE A 107 -2.75 12.07 -0.01
C PHE A 107 -1.27 11.88 -0.38
N LEU A 108 -0.97 11.57 -1.65
CA LEU A 108 0.40 11.48 -2.14
C LEU A 108 1.18 12.77 -1.90
N PHE A 109 0.58 13.92 -2.20
CA PHE A 109 1.22 15.22 -2.00
C PHE A 109 1.57 15.48 -0.54
N ILE A 110 0.66 15.18 0.38
CA ILE A 110 0.89 15.28 1.83
C ILE A 110 2.02 14.34 2.26
N MET A 111 2.02 13.10 1.79
CA MET A 111 3.06 12.11 2.11
C MET A 111 4.43 12.51 1.54
N SER A 112 4.47 13.07 0.33
CA SER A 112 5.70 13.60 -0.26
C SER A 112 6.28 14.72 0.58
N ILE A 113 5.45 15.67 1.04
CA ILE A 113 5.91 16.73 1.95
C ILE A 113 6.45 16.12 3.24
N ARG A 114 5.72 15.18 3.85
CA ARG A 114 6.13 14.54 5.09
C ARG A 114 7.50 13.85 4.96
N MET A 115 7.76 13.15 3.86
CA MET A 115 9.04 12.47 3.61
C MET A 115 10.21 13.41 3.33
N VAL A 116 9.96 14.64 2.91
CA VAL A 116 11.02 15.65 2.68
C VAL A 116 11.34 16.39 3.98
N LEU A 117 10.34 16.58 4.84
CA LEU A 117 10.50 17.34 6.09
C LEU A 117 11.01 16.49 7.28
N TYR A 118 10.77 15.18 7.27
CA TYR A 118 11.18 14.21 8.30
C TYR A 118 12.01 13.10 7.69
#